data_AF-A0A932GDZ1-F1
#
_entry.id   AF-A0A932GDZ1-F1
#
_cell.length_a   1.000
_cell.length_b   1.000
_cell.length_c   1.000
_cell.angle_alpha   90.00
_cell.angle_beta   90.00
_cell.angle_gamma   90.00
#
_symmetry.space_group_name_H-M   'P 1'
#
loop_
_entity.id
_entity.type
_entity.pdbx_description
1 polymer ?
#
loop_
_entity_poly.entity_id
_entity_poly.type
_entity_poly.pdbx_seq_one_letter_code
_entity_poly.pdbx_strand_id
1 'polypeptide(L)' 'MAKIRVLLVDDNVSFRQRMGRLLGLQPDLEVAGEAADGLEAIERVR' A
#
# COMPACT_ATOMS: atom_id res chain seq x y z
N MET A 1 -15.56 12.38 4.30
CA MET A 1 -14.14 12.66 4.60
C MET A 1 -13.28 12.00 3.53
N ALA A 2 -12.16 12.60 3.15
CA ALA A 2 -11.22 11.98 2.22
C ALA A 2 -10.48 10.83 2.92
N LYS A 3 -10.27 9.70 2.24
CA LYS A 3 -9.53 8.56 2.77
C LYS A 3 -8.03 8.85 2.84
N ILE A 4 -7.35 8.26 3.81
CA ILE A 4 -5.89 8.25 3.90
C ILE A 4 -5.37 7.26 2.87
N ARG A 5 -4.59 7.75 1.91
CA ARG A 5 -3.99 6.95 0.84
C ARG A 5 -2.66 6.36 1.31
N VAL A 6 -2.53 5.04 1.21
CA VAL A 6 -1.37 4.29 1.68
C VAL A 6 -0.70 3.56 0.52
N LEU A 7 0.63 3.60 0.47
CA LEU A 7 1.46 2.78 -0.42
C LEU A 7 2.10 1.66 0.42
N LEU A 8 1.94 0.41 0.01
CA LEU A 8 2.60 -0.73 0.67
C LEU A 8 3.95 -0.99 0.03
N VAL A 9 5.02 -0.98 0.83
CA VAL A 9 6.40 -1.22 0.36
C VAL A 9 7.00 -2.38 1.14
N ASP A 10 7.23 -3.50 0.46
CA ASP A 10 7.80 -4.72 1.06
C ASP A 10 8.29 -5.64 -0.06
N ASP A 11 9.41 -6.32 0.11
CA ASP A 11 9.97 -7.23 -0.90
C ASP A 11 9.21 -8.58 -0.98
N ASN A 12 8.29 -8.84 -0.05
CA ASN A 12 7.47 -10.03 -0.01
C ASN A 12 6.03 -9.77 -0.51
N VAL A 13 5.74 -10.25 -1.72
CA VAL A 13 4.41 -10.17 -2.36
C VAL A 13 3.30 -10.73 -1.47
N SER A 14 3.54 -11.85 -0.76
CA SER A 14 2.53 -12.46 0.11
C SER A 14 2.22 -11.58 1.32
N PHE A 15 3.20 -10.82 1.82
CA PHE A 15 2.99 -9.87 2.89
C PHE A 15 2.14 -8.69 2.42
N ARG A 16 2.45 -8.10 1.25
CA ARG A 16 1.67 -7.01 0.67
C ARG A 16 0.20 -7.39 0.44
N GLN A 17 -0.05 -8.57 -0.11
CA GLN A 17 -1.42 -9.06 -0.30
C GLN A 17 -2.19 -9.25 1.02
N ARG A 18 -1.55 -9.77 2.07
CA ARG A 18 -2.17 -9.90 3.39
C ARG A 18 -2.43 -8.53 4.01
N MET A 19 -1.47 -7.62 3.93
CA MET A 19 -1.59 -6.27 4.47
C MET A 19 -2.67 -5.48 3.73
N GLY A 20 -2.73 -5.55 2.40
CA GLY A 20 -3.76 -4.90 1.60
C GLY A 20 -5.17 -5.33 1.99
N ARG A 21 -5.38 -6.63 2.25
CA ARG A 21 -6.65 -7.13 2.79
C ARG A 21 -6.97 -6.59 4.18
N LEU A 22 -5.99 -6.55 5.08
CA LEU A 22 -6.17 -6.06 6.45
C LEU A 22 -6.51 -4.56 6.46
N LEU A 23 -5.76 -3.75 5.70
CA LEU A 23 -6.00 -2.31 5.58
C LEU A 23 -7.31 -2.00 4.87
N GLY A 24 -7.74 -2.86 3.92
CA GLY A 24 -9.05 -2.73 3.26
C GLY A 24 -10.26 -2.86 4.20
N LEU A 25 -10.07 -3.38 5.43
CA LEU A 25 -11.10 -3.41 6.46
C LEU A 25 -11.24 -2.06 7.20
N GLN A 26 -10.29 -1.15 7.04
CA GLN A 26 -10.32 0.16 7.69
C GLN A 26 -11.08 1.17 6.81
N PRO A 27 -12.21 1.73 7.26
CA PRO A 27 -13.08 2.55 6.42
C PRO A 27 -12.46 3.90 6.00
N ASP A 28 -11.47 4.36 6.75
CA ASP A 28 -10.72 5.60 6.54
C ASP A 28 -9.47 5.42 5.67
N LEU A 29 -9.07 4.19 5.33
CA LEU A 29 -7.89 3.90 4.53
C LEU A 29 -8.21 3.49 3.09
N GLU A 30 -7.25 3.75 2.20
CA GLU A 30 -7.24 3.29 0.82
C GLU A 30 -5.81 2.87 0.42
N VAL A 31 -5.64 1.63 -0.02
CA VAL A 31 -4.36 1.18 -0.59
C VAL A 31 -4.27 1.69 -2.02
N ALA A 32 -3.46 2.71 -2.25
CA ALA A 32 -3.31 3.38 -3.53
C ALA A 32 -2.27 2.72 -4.46
N GLY A 33 -1.53 1.72 -3.95
CA GLY A 33 -0.57 0.94 -4.72
C GLY A 33 0.29 0.04 -3.84
N GLU A 34 1.20 -0.67 -4.50
CA GLU A 34 2.21 -1.53 -3.89
C GLU A 34 3.57 -1.31 -4.56
N ALA A 35 4.67 -1.51 -3.85
CA ALA A 35 6.03 -1.50 -4.37
C ALA A 35 6.85 -2.65 -3.75
N ALA A 36 7.75 -3.24 -4.53
CA ALA A 36 8.67 -4.28 -4.08
C ALA A 36 9.96 -3.72 -3.45
N ASP A 37 10.29 -2.47 -3.76
CA ASP A 37 11.50 -1.82 -3.25
C ASP A 37 11.35 -0.29 -3.16
N GLY A 38 12.41 0.37 -2.70
CA GLY A 38 12.43 1.82 -2.51
C GLY A 38 12.40 2.63 -3.80
N LEU A 39 12.98 2.14 -4.90
CA LEU A 39 12.98 2.87 -6.18
C LEU A 39 11.57 2.88 -6.78
N GLU A 40 10.93 1.71 -6.81
CA GLU A 40 9.53 1.58 -7.22
C GLU A 40 8.61 2.41 -6.32
N ALA A 41 8.88 2.45 -5.01
CA ALA A 41 8.12 3.29 -4.09
C ALA A 41 8.23 4.78 -4.43
N ILE A 42 9.44 5.28 -4.69
CA ILE A 42 9.68 6.68 -5.06
C ILE A 42 8.97 7.01 -6.39
N GLU A 43 8.99 6.11 -7.36
CA GLU A 43 8.29 6.30 -8.63
C GLU A 43 6.77 6.41 -8.45
N ARG A 44 6.19 5.62 -7.53
CA ARG A 44 4.75 5.56 -7.28
C ARG A 44 4.19 6.69 -6.41
N VAL A 45 5.05 7.42 -5.68
CA VAL A 45 4.62 8.57 -4.84
C VAL A 45 4.78 9.94 -5.53
N ARG A 46 5.37 9.98 -6.73
CA ARG A 46 5.44 11.19 -7.55
C ARG A 46 4.10 11.50 -8.21
#